data_AF-A0A6A5AB86-F1
#
_entry.id   AF-A0A6A5AB86-F1
#
_cell.length_a   1.000
_cell.length_b   1.000
_cell.length_c   1.000
_cell.angle_alpha   90.00
_cell.angle_beta   90.00
_cell.angle_gamma   90.00
#
_symmetry.space_group_name_H-M   'P 1'
#
loop_
_entity.id
_entity.type
_entity.pdbx_description
1 polymer ?
#
loop_
_entity_poly.entity_id
_entity_poly.type
_entity_poly.pdbx_seq_one_letter_code
_entity_poly.pdbx_strand_id
1 'polypeptide(L)'
;RNHLSDKYSEFVSTSDRDAFDAKLNDMEDWLYSDEGFDSTKSVFQTKLDELRALLKPVDVRYQDHQDRPEAQAELKAVIEEYKKLANSTDDAYSHWTDDESNKLRDASTKAETWLFDQLNAQANVPLTQDPVVTADQIRKKIVETRALALPIITKPKPLPKVEPPAAPVTSNDEDTKEGDKMDLD
;
A
#
# COMPACT_ATOMS: atom_id res chain seq x y z
N ARG A 1 23.78 -16.69 20.82
CA ARG A 1 24.72 -15.71 21.42
C ARG A 1 25.32 -14.77 20.36
N ASN A 2 26.12 -15.24 19.39
CA ASN A 2 26.78 -14.37 18.38
C ASN A 2 25.84 -13.40 17.64
N HIS A 3 24.62 -13.83 17.27
CA HIS A 3 23.65 -12.95 16.63
C HIS A 3 23.33 -11.67 17.42
N LEU A 4 23.42 -11.68 18.75
CA LEU A 4 23.19 -10.49 19.60
C LEU A 4 24.36 -9.50 19.57
N SER A 5 25.57 -9.98 19.28
CA SER A 5 26.78 -9.17 19.16
C SER A 5 27.01 -8.67 17.74
N ASP A 6 26.43 -9.35 16.76
CA ASP A 6 26.60 -9.05 15.34
C ASP A 6 25.30 -8.45 14.77
N LYS A 7 24.45 -9.29 14.15
CA LYS A 7 23.23 -8.93 13.41
C LYS A 7 22.26 -8.04 14.20
N TYR A 8 22.07 -8.32 15.49
CA TYR A 8 21.07 -7.65 16.33
C TYR A 8 21.67 -6.61 17.28
N SER A 9 22.96 -6.32 17.17
CA SER A 9 23.70 -5.48 18.11
C SER A 9 23.06 -4.11 18.37
N GLU A 10 22.45 -3.50 17.35
CA GLU A 10 21.76 -2.20 17.42
C GLU A 10 20.28 -2.30 17.83
N PHE A 11 19.68 -3.49 17.76
CA PHE A 11 18.25 -3.73 17.97
C PHE A 11 17.91 -4.36 19.32
N VAL A 12 18.94 -4.77 20.06
CA VAL A 12 18.83 -5.38 21.40
C VAL A 12 19.18 -4.34 22.46
N SER A 13 18.29 -4.13 23.44
CA SER A 13 18.61 -3.30 24.61
C SER A 13 19.58 -4.05 25.53
N THR A 14 20.30 -3.33 26.40
CA THR A 14 21.15 -3.97 27.43
C THR A 14 20.32 -4.92 28.31
N SER A 15 19.11 -4.50 28.71
CA SER A 15 18.21 -5.36 29.50
C SER A 15 17.79 -6.62 28.76
N ASP A 16 17.47 -6.53 27.46
CA ASP A 16 17.09 -7.71 26.66
C ASP A 16 18.29 -8.66 26.48
N ARG A 17 19.49 -8.10 26.32
CA ARG A 17 20.73 -8.87 26.23
C ARG A 17 21.02 -9.62 27.52
N ASP A 18 20.96 -8.93 28.66
CA ASP A 18 21.19 -9.52 29.98
C ASP A 18 20.16 -10.62 30.29
N ALA A 19 18.88 -10.39 29.96
CA ALA A 19 17.84 -11.39 30.11
C ALA A 19 18.07 -12.63 29.22
N PHE A 20 18.53 -12.43 27.99
CA PHE A 20 18.84 -13.52 27.09
C PHE A 20 20.09 -14.31 27.53
N ASP A 21 21.14 -13.63 27.97
CA ASP A 21 22.35 -14.29 28.46
C ASP A 21 22.09 -15.07 29.76
N ALA A 22 21.29 -14.52 30.68
CA ALA A 22 20.82 -15.24 31.87
C ALA A 22 20.05 -16.50 31.46
N LYS A 23 19.09 -16.37 30.54
CA LYS A 23 18.30 -17.52 30.06
C LYS A 23 19.15 -18.58 29.35
N LEU A 24 20.19 -18.17 28.61
CA LEU A 24 21.13 -19.11 28.00
C LEU A 24 21.93 -19.88 29.04
N ASN A 25 22.41 -19.19 30.08
CA ASN A 25 23.17 -19.84 31.16
C ASN A 25 22.26 -20.82 31.93
N ASP A 26 21.02 -20.43 32.26
CA ASP A 26 20.04 -21.33 32.89
C ASP A 26 19.79 -22.59 32.05
N MET A 27 19.77 -22.47 30.72
CA MET A 27 19.61 -23.62 29.84
C MET A 27 20.85 -24.48 29.76
N GLU A 28 22.04 -23.88 29.78
CA GLU A 28 23.30 -24.61 29.85
C GLU A 28 23.39 -25.41 31.15
N ASP A 29 23.07 -24.80 32.28
CA ASP A 29 23.04 -25.46 33.59
C ASP A 29 21.99 -26.60 33.61
N TRP A 30 20.81 -26.37 33.04
CA TRP A 30 19.79 -27.41 32.90
C TRP A 30 20.26 -28.58 32.05
N LEU A 31 20.96 -28.32 30.93
CA LEU A 31 21.50 -29.37 30.05
C LEU A 31 22.52 -30.29 30.75
N TYR A 32 23.28 -29.75 31.71
CA TYR A 32 24.25 -30.51 32.50
C TYR A 32 23.65 -31.17 33.75
N SER A 33 22.37 -30.96 34.04
CA SER A 33 21.67 -31.60 35.16
C SER A 33 21.10 -32.98 34.79
N ASP A 34 20.82 -33.82 35.80
CA ASP A 34 20.15 -35.10 35.60
C ASP A 34 18.76 -34.93 34.94
N GLU A 35 18.04 -33.84 35.27
CA GLU A 35 16.75 -33.49 34.66
C GLU A 35 16.87 -33.20 33.15
N GLY A 36 17.95 -32.55 32.74
CA GLY A 36 18.24 -32.28 31.33
C GLY A 36 18.70 -33.53 30.59
N PHE A 37 19.55 -34.35 31.21
CA PHE A 37 20.09 -35.58 30.62
C PHE A 37 18.98 -36.60 30.29
N ASP A 38 18.05 -36.82 31.22
CA ASP A 38 16.93 -37.76 31.05
C ASP A 38 15.68 -37.11 30.42
N SER A 39 15.82 -35.90 29.88
CA SER A 39 14.67 -35.15 29.36
C SER A 39 14.15 -35.68 28.02
N THR A 40 12.90 -35.34 27.71
CA THR A 40 12.27 -35.75 26.44
C THR A 40 12.48 -34.71 25.35
N LYS A 41 12.46 -35.14 24.09
CA LYS A 41 12.48 -34.23 22.92
C LYS A 41 11.47 -33.07 23.03
N SER A 42 10.28 -33.33 23.59
CA SER A 42 9.25 -32.30 23.77
C SER A 42 9.72 -31.19 24.70
N VAL A 43 10.41 -31.53 25.79
CA VAL A 43 10.92 -30.54 26.75
C VAL A 43 12.05 -29.72 26.13
N PHE A 44 12.96 -30.36 25.40
CA PHE A 44 13.97 -29.63 24.61
C PHE A 44 13.34 -28.64 23.63
N GLN A 45 12.26 -29.05 22.95
CA GLN A 45 11.56 -28.17 22.03
C GLN A 45 10.92 -26.98 22.76
N THR A 46 10.29 -27.20 23.91
CA THR A 46 9.73 -26.12 24.74
C THR A 46 10.80 -25.13 25.18
N LYS A 47 11.95 -25.61 25.70
CA LYS A 47 13.07 -24.74 26.09
C LYS A 47 13.60 -23.94 24.89
N LEU A 48 13.75 -24.59 23.73
CA LEU A 48 14.18 -23.90 22.51
C LEU A 48 13.18 -22.80 22.08
N ASP A 49 11.88 -23.05 22.22
CA ASP A 49 10.85 -22.09 21.88
C ASP A 49 10.79 -20.93 22.88
N GLU A 50 11.11 -21.15 24.15
CA GLU A 50 11.31 -20.07 25.13
C GLU A 50 12.46 -19.12 24.72
N LEU A 51 13.60 -19.64 24.26
CA LEU A 51 14.70 -18.79 23.75
C LEU A 51 14.28 -18.00 22.52
N ARG A 52 13.59 -18.66 21.59
CA ARG A 52 13.10 -18.00 20.37
C ARG A 52 12.10 -16.90 20.70
N ALA A 53 11.23 -17.14 21.68
CA ALA A 53 10.26 -16.14 22.12
C ALA A 53 10.94 -14.89 22.69
N LEU A 54 12.05 -15.03 23.43
CA LEU A 54 12.84 -13.89 23.90
C LEU A 54 13.46 -13.07 22.75
N LEU A 55 13.95 -13.72 21.69
CA LEU A 55 14.56 -13.02 20.55
C LEU A 55 13.54 -12.48 19.55
N LYS A 56 12.30 -12.99 19.56
CA LYS A 56 11.28 -12.62 18.58
C LYS A 56 11.05 -11.10 18.48
N PRO A 57 10.94 -10.32 19.56
CA PRO A 57 10.79 -8.86 19.46
C PRO A 57 11.98 -8.19 18.77
N VAL A 58 13.20 -8.65 19.07
CA VAL A 58 14.44 -8.11 18.47
C VAL A 58 14.49 -8.42 16.97
N ASP A 59 14.13 -9.64 16.59
CA ASP A 59 14.07 -10.04 15.18
C ASP A 59 13.01 -9.26 14.40
N VAL A 60 11.84 -9.02 15.02
CA VAL A 60 10.79 -8.17 14.44
C VAL A 60 11.26 -6.74 14.22
N ARG A 61 11.94 -6.12 15.21
CA ARG A 61 12.50 -4.77 15.06
C ARG A 61 13.54 -4.70 13.95
N TYR A 62 14.43 -5.68 13.90
CA TYR A 62 15.44 -5.80 12.85
C TYR A 62 14.79 -5.91 11.47
N GLN A 63 13.87 -6.86 11.29
CA GLN A 63 13.24 -7.12 10.00
C GLN A 63 12.42 -5.92 9.53
N ASP A 64 11.63 -5.32 10.43
CA ASP A 64 10.86 -4.13 10.11
C ASP A 64 11.77 -2.96 9.69
N HIS A 65 12.91 -2.78 10.35
CA HIS A 65 13.88 -1.75 9.96
C HIS A 65 14.45 -1.99 8.55
N GLN A 66 14.69 -3.25 8.15
CA GLN A 66 15.15 -3.57 6.80
C GLN A 66 14.05 -3.33 5.74
N ASP A 67 12.80 -3.63 6.07
CA ASP A 67 11.68 -3.58 5.11
C ASP A 67 11.09 -2.17 4.97
N ARG A 68 11.23 -1.32 5.99
CA ARG A 68 10.61 0.01 6.02
C ARG A 68 11.04 0.91 4.86
N PRO A 69 12.33 1.01 4.48
CA PRO A 69 12.76 1.86 3.37
C PRO A 69 12.09 1.51 2.04
N GLU A 70 11.89 0.22 1.77
CA GLU A 70 11.18 -0.25 0.56
C GLU A 70 9.72 0.18 0.61
N ALA A 71 9.01 -0.11 1.70
CA ALA A 71 7.61 0.30 1.86
C ALA A 71 7.42 1.83 1.77
N GLN A 72 8.37 2.61 2.32
CA GLN A 72 8.38 4.07 2.18
C GLN A 72 8.53 4.51 0.72
N ALA A 73 9.42 3.88 -0.04
CA ALA A 73 9.64 4.19 -1.44
C ALA A 73 8.40 3.87 -2.28
N GLU A 74 7.74 2.73 -2.03
CA GLU A 74 6.48 2.37 -2.67
C GLU A 74 5.37 3.41 -2.42
N LEU A 75 5.18 3.84 -1.17
CA LEU A 75 4.17 4.84 -0.85
C LEU A 75 4.47 6.19 -1.51
N LYS A 76 5.73 6.63 -1.50
CA LYS A 76 6.15 7.85 -2.20
C LYS A 76 5.87 7.76 -3.70
N ALA A 77 6.16 6.62 -4.33
CA ALA A 77 5.89 6.42 -5.75
C ALA A 77 4.39 6.56 -6.07
N VAL A 78 3.51 5.95 -5.26
CA VAL A 78 2.04 6.07 -5.41
C VAL A 78 1.58 7.51 -5.22
N ILE A 79 2.10 8.22 -4.22
CA ILE A 79 1.76 9.62 -3.96
C ILE A 79 2.12 10.49 -5.18
N GLU A 80 3.33 10.34 -5.70
CA GLU A 80 3.81 11.12 -6.85
C GLU A 80 3.06 10.78 -8.14
N GLU A 81 2.73 9.50 -8.36
CA GLU A 81 1.86 9.08 -9.46
C GLU A 81 0.52 9.81 -9.41
N TYR A 82 -0.12 9.83 -8.24
CA TYR A 82 -1.44 10.43 -8.06
C TYR A 82 -1.40 11.96 -8.13
N LYS A 83 -0.34 12.60 -7.63
CA LYS A 83 -0.11 14.05 -7.84
C LYS A 83 0.05 14.36 -9.33
N LYS A 84 0.79 13.52 -10.08
CA LYS A 84 0.97 13.70 -11.51
C LYS A 84 -0.34 13.53 -12.27
N LEU A 85 -1.10 12.49 -11.97
CA LEU A 85 -2.41 12.23 -12.60
C LEU A 85 -3.40 13.35 -12.32
N ALA A 86 -3.48 13.82 -11.07
CA ALA A 86 -4.42 14.88 -10.70
C ALA A 86 -4.12 16.23 -11.38
N ASN A 87 -2.86 16.46 -11.77
CA ASN A 87 -2.42 17.66 -12.48
C ASN A 87 -2.17 17.42 -13.98
N SER A 88 -2.56 16.25 -14.50
CA SER A 88 -2.36 15.90 -15.90
C SER A 88 -3.30 16.72 -16.79
N THR A 89 -2.78 17.16 -17.93
CA THR A 89 -3.55 17.78 -19.00
C THR A 89 -3.72 16.83 -20.19
N ASP A 90 -3.45 15.54 -20.01
CA ASP A 90 -3.59 14.51 -21.03
C ASP A 90 -5.07 14.29 -21.38
N ASP A 91 -5.38 14.17 -22.68
CA ASP A 91 -6.72 13.87 -23.17
C ASP A 91 -7.25 12.51 -22.66
N ALA A 92 -6.37 11.59 -22.24
CA ALA A 92 -6.76 10.35 -21.57
C ALA A 92 -7.55 10.58 -20.27
N TYR A 93 -7.41 11.74 -19.63
CA TYR A 93 -8.04 12.08 -18.35
C TYR A 93 -8.99 13.29 -18.44
N SER A 94 -9.26 13.80 -19.64
CA SER A 94 -10.08 14.99 -19.88
C SER A 94 -11.56 14.84 -19.45
N HIS A 95 -12.01 13.62 -19.18
CA HIS A 95 -13.35 13.31 -18.67
C HIS A 95 -13.46 13.32 -17.13
N TRP A 96 -12.36 13.50 -16.42
CA TRP A 96 -12.39 13.67 -14.98
C TRP A 96 -12.93 15.05 -14.62
N THR A 97 -13.76 15.10 -13.58
CA THR A 97 -14.23 16.38 -13.04
C THR A 97 -13.15 17.01 -12.17
N ASP A 98 -13.29 18.32 -11.89
CA ASP A 98 -12.42 19.01 -10.95
C ASP A 98 -12.50 18.38 -9.54
N ASP A 99 -13.68 17.93 -9.13
CA ASP A 99 -13.90 17.23 -7.85
C ASP A 99 -13.13 15.90 -7.79
N GLU A 100 -13.13 15.12 -8.88
CA GLU A 100 -12.37 13.88 -8.99
C GLU A 100 -10.86 14.14 -8.93
N SER A 101 -10.37 15.14 -9.67
CA SER A 101 -8.96 15.55 -9.61
C SER A 101 -8.57 16.04 -8.21
N ASN A 102 -9.45 16.79 -7.53
CA ASN A 102 -9.22 17.27 -6.17
C ASN A 102 -9.21 16.13 -5.14
N LYS A 103 -10.08 15.13 -5.27
CA LYS A 103 -10.04 13.93 -4.43
C LYS A 103 -8.71 13.19 -4.53
N LEU A 104 -8.13 13.12 -5.73
CA LEU A 104 -6.83 12.51 -5.95
C LEU A 104 -5.69 13.35 -5.31
N ARG A 105 -5.74 14.67 -5.44
CA ARG A 105 -4.80 15.58 -4.73
C ARG A 105 -4.91 15.41 -3.22
N ASP A 106 -6.11 15.41 -2.68
CA ASP A 106 -6.37 15.28 -1.24
C ASP A 106 -5.87 13.93 -0.71
N ALA A 107 -6.08 12.85 -1.46
CA ALA A 107 -5.57 11.52 -1.10
C ALA A 107 -4.03 11.52 -1.04
N SER A 108 -3.37 12.08 -2.06
CA SER A 108 -1.91 12.24 -2.09
C SER A 108 -1.39 13.07 -0.92
N THR A 109 -1.97 14.24 -0.67
CA THR A 109 -1.55 15.14 0.43
C THR A 109 -1.74 14.49 1.79
N LYS A 110 -2.88 13.83 2.04
CA LYS A 110 -3.13 13.11 3.30
C LYS A 110 -2.13 11.97 3.52
N ALA A 111 -1.82 11.21 2.49
CA ALA A 111 -0.84 10.12 2.57
C ALA A 111 0.59 10.65 2.80
N GLU A 112 0.95 11.76 2.16
CA GLU A 112 2.25 12.43 2.32
C GLU A 112 2.42 13.00 3.72
N THR A 113 1.44 13.75 4.24
CA THR A 113 1.45 14.27 5.61
C THR A 113 1.56 13.14 6.62
N TRP A 114 0.75 12.08 6.47
CA TRP A 114 0.82 10.93 7.36
C TRP A 114 2.21 10.29 7.34
N LEU A 115 2.79 10.07 6.15
CA LEU A 115 4.12 9.46 6.04
C LEU A 115 5.19 10.34 6.70
N PHE A 116 5.14 11.66 6.48
CA PHE A 116 6.05 12.61 7.11
C PHE A 116 5.96 12.58 8.64
N ASP A 117 4.75 12.65 9.18
CA ASP A 117 4.51 12.63 10.63
C ASP A 117 5.02 11.33 11.27
N GLN A 118 4.72 10.19 10.64
CA GLN A 118 5.16 8.88 11.12
C GLN A 118 6.68 8.74 11.08
N LEU A 119 7.35 9.19 10.02
CA LEU A 119 8.81 9.13 9.90
C LEU A 119 9.51 10.06 10.89
N ASN A 120 8.96 11.25 11.13
CA ASN A 120 9.48 12.16 12.15
C ASN A 120 9.33 11.57 13.55
N ALA A 121 8.18 10.98 13.87
CA ALA A 121 7.99 10.30 15.15
C ALA A 121 8.97 9.13 15.30
N GLN A 122 9.14 8.33 14.25
CA GLN A 122 10.05 7.18 14.23
C GLN A 122 11.52 7.56 14.40
N ALA A 123 11.94 8.72 13.88
CA ALA A 123 13.32 9.20 14.01
C ALA A 123 13.72 9.50 15.47
N ASN A 124 12.73 9.68 16.36
CA ASN A 124 12.94 9.94 17.77
C ASN A 124 12.88 8.68 18.65
N VAL A 125 12.70 7.49 18.05
CA VAL A 125 12.59 6.22 18.78
C VAL A 125 13.87 5.39 18.59
N PRO A 126 14.50 4.91 19.68
CA PRO A 126 15.65 4.02 19.60
C PRO A 126 15.35 2.73 18.83
N LEU A 127 16.35 2.17 18.13
CA LEU A 127 16.21 0.90 17.40
C LEU A 127 15.92 -0.31 18.31
N THR A 128 16.18 -0.16 19.61
CA THR A 128 15.90 -1.15 20.65
C THR A 128 14.47 -1.08 21.19
N GLN A 129 13.65 -0.15 20.71
CA GLN A 129 12.23 -0.05 21.06
C GLN A 129 11.37 -0.43 19.87
N ASP A 130 10.10 -0.70 20.15
CA ASP A 130 9.14 -1.03 19.11
C ASP A 130 8.92 0.19 18.20
N PRO A 131 8.90 -0.01 16.87
CA PRO A 131 8.77 1.09 15.93
C PRO A 131 7.40 1.76 16.05
N VAL A 132 7.38 3.08 15.85
CA VAL A 132 6.14 3.89 15.76
C VAL A 132 5.35 3.50 14.52
N VAL A 133 6.07 3.28 13.41
CA VAL A 133 5.49 2.90 12.13
C VAL A 133 6.21 1.69 11.56
N THR A 134 5.44 0.65 11.25
CA THR A 134 5.94 -0.59 10.63
C THR A 134 5.84 -0.53 9.11
N ALA A 135 6.64 -1.35 8.44
CA ALA A 135 6.53 -1.55 6.99
C ALA A 135 5.13 -2.03 6.59
N ASP A 136 4.50 -2.89 7.41
CA ASP A 136 3.12 -3.35 7.20
C ASP A 136 2.10 -2.20 7.30
N GLN A 137 2.24 -1.29 8.27
CA GLN A 137 1.38 -0.12 8.37
C GLN A 137 1.53 0.81 7.17
N ILE A 138 2.75 1.00 6.66
CA ILE A 138 2.98 1.78 5.44
C ILE A 138 2.32 1.09 4.24
N ARG A 139 2.46 -0.23 4.10
CA ARG A 139 1.80 -0.99 3.02
C ARG A 139 0.27 -0.93 3.11
N LYS A 140 -0.30 -0.99 4.31
CA LYS A 140 -1.74 -0.74 4.53
C LYS A 140 -2.12 0.67 4.07
N LYS A 141 -1.29 1.67 4.36
CA LYS A 141 -1.52 3.04 3.89
C LYS A 141 -1.52 3.16 2.37
N ILE A 142 -0.66 2.40 1.69
CA ILE A 142 -0.67 2.29 0.22
C ILE A 142 -2.02 1.77 -0.26
N VAL A 143 -2.51 0.68 0.32
CA VAL A 143 -3.81 0.08 -0.04
C VAL A 143 -4.95 1.08 0.17
N GLU A 144 -4.99 1.78 1.30
CA GLU A 144 -5.98 2.83 1.57
C GLU A 144 -5.93 3.95 0.52
N THR A 145 -4.72 4.44 0.20
CA THR A 145 -4.53 5.53 -0.78
C THR A 145 -4.98 5.10 -2.16
N ARG A 146 -4.64 3.87 -2.57
CA ARG A 146 -5.09 3.28 -3.84
C ARG A 146 -6.60 3.11 -3.91
N ALA A 147 -7.22 2.65 -2.82
CA ALA A 147 -8.66 2.44 -2.77
C ALA A 147 -9.46 3.74 -2.99
N LEU A 148 -8.94 4.88 -2.52
CA LEU A 148 -9.53 6.20 -2.77
C LEU A 148 -9.38 6.65 -4.21
N ALA A 149 -8.25 6.35 -4.85
CA ALA A 149 -7.96 6.73 -6.23
C ALA A 149 -8.63 5.83 -7.27
N LEU A 150 -8.85 4.54 -6.95
CA LEU A 150 -9.29 3.52 -7.89
C LEU A 150 -10.55 3.92 -8.69
N PRO A 151 -11.64 4.43 -8.08
CA PRO A 151 -12.86 4.79 -8.82
C PRO A 151 -12.66 5.90 -9.85
N ILE A 152 -11.66 6.75 -9.64
CA ILE A 152 -11.35 7.89 -10.51
C ILE A 152 -10.48 7.40 -11.67
N ILE A 153 -9.39 6.70 -11.36
CA ILE A 153 -8.40 6.27 -12.36
C ILE A 153 -8.95 5.21 -13.32
N THR A 154 -9.94 4.41 -12.90
CA THR A 154 -10.57 3.40 -13.76
C THR A 154 -11.83 3.89 -14.48
N LYS A 155 -12.21 5.16 -14.31
CA LYS A 155 -13.41 5.71 -14.95
C LYS A 155 -13.23 5.71 -16.47
N PRO A 156 -14.11 5.05 -17.25
CA PRO A 156 -13.96 4.99 -18.70
C PRO A 156 -14.23 6.36 -19.34
N LYS A 157 -13.49 6.68 -20.40
CA LYS A 157 -13.76 7.87 -21.21
C LYS A 157 -15.14 7.74 -21.87
N PRO A 158 -16.02 8.76 -21.79
CA PRO A 158 -17.31 8.73 -22.45
C PRO A 158 -17.15 8.50 -23.95
N LEU A 159 -17.89 7.53 -24.50
CA LEU A 159 -17.93 7.32 -25.95
C LEU A 159 -18.47 8.59 -26.63
N PRO A 160 -17.92 9.00 -27.78
CA PRO A 160 -18.44 10.12 -28.54
C PRO A 160 -19.92 9.88 -28.85
N LYS A 161 -20.77 10.86 -28.56
CA LYS A 161 -22.20 10.82 -28.90
C LYS A 161 -22.30 10.68 -30.41
N VAL A 162 -22.74 9.52 -30.89
CA VAL A 162 -23.16 9.36 -32.28
C VAL A 162 -24.45 10.14 -32.42
N GLU A 163 -24.41 11.32 -33.03
CA GLU A 163 -25.62 12.03 -33.41
C GLU A 163 -26.42 11.14 -34.37
N PRO A 164 -27.71 10.85 -34.08
CA PRO A 164 -28.58 10.20 -35.05
C PRO A 164 -28.58 11.04 -36.33
N PRO A 165 -28.46 10.44 -37.53
CA PRO A 165 -28.54 11.19 -38.77
C PRO A 165 -29.84 12.00 -38.77
N ALA A 166 -29.74 13.31 -39.02
CA ALA A 166 -30.90 14.18 -39.14
C ALA A 166 -31.92 13.54 -40.09
N ALA A 167 -33.15 13.35 -39.61
CA ALA A 167 -34.24 12.84 -40.41
C ALA A 167 -34.41 13.75 -41.66
N PRO A 168 -34.60 13.18 -42.86
CA PRO A 168 -34.71 13.96 -44.08
C PRO A 168 -35.96 14.85 -43.98
N VAL A 169 -35.74 16.15 -44.13
CA VAL A 169 -36.79 17.15 -44.37
C VAL A 169 -37.48 16.80 -45.69
N THR A 170 -38.74 16.35 -45.62
CA THR A 170 -39.62 16.28 -46.79
C THR A 170 -40.05 17.70 -47.15
N SER A 171 -39.41 18.27 -48.16
CA SER A 171 -39.92 19.44 -48.88
C SER A 171 -41.04 19.00 -49.83
N ASN A 172 -42.28 19.36 -49.48
CA ASN A 172 -43.36 19.51 -50.45
C ASN A 172 -43.20 20.87 -51.14
N ASP A 173 -43.18 20.87 -52.47
CA ASP A 173 -43.80 21.84 -53.40
C ASP A 173 -43.51 21.32 -54.82
N GLU A 174 -44.52 20.74 -55.48
CA GLU A 174 -45.32 21.36 -56.57
C GLU A 174 -44.50 21.66 -57.83
N ASP A 175 -44.83 21.05 -58.97
CA ASP A 175 -45.63 21.75 -59.99
C ASP A 175 -45.94 20.87 -61.23
N THR A 176 -47.18 21.04 -61.71
CA THR A 176 -47.76 20.90 -63.06
C THR A 176 -47.16 19.96 -64.12
N LYS A 177 -48.02 19.06 -64.63
CA LYS A 177 -48.07 18.75 -66.07
C LYS A 177 -49.49 18.81 -66.62
N GLU A 178 -49.67 19.88 -67.38
CA GLU A 178 -50.60 20.14 -68.47
C GLU A 178 -50.85 18.89 -69.34
N GLY A 179 -52.12 18.54 -69.53
CA GLY A 179 -52.58 17.48 -70.43
C GLY A 179 -53.72 18.00 -71.30
N ASP A 180 -53.36 18.52 -72.46
CA ASP A 180 -54.29 18.84 -73.55
C ASP A 180 -54.54 17.58 -74.40
N LYS A 181 -55.79 17.48 -74.88
CA LYS A 181 -56.28 16.70 -76.04
C LYS A 181 -56.53 15.17 -75.91
N MET A 182 -57.80 14.78 -75.98
CA MET A 182 -58.50 14.43 -77.25
C MET A 182 -59.94 13.97 -76.97
N ASP A 183 -60.90 14.62 -77.63
CA ASP A 183 -62.28 14.16 -77.88
C ASP A 183 -62.33 12.76 -78.50
N LEU A 184 -63.38 11.99 -78.19
CA LEU A 184 -64.16 11.18 -79.16
C LEU A 184 -65.36 10.48 -78.47
N ASP A 185 -66.55 10.95 -78.86
CA ASP A 185 -67.91 10.36 -78.87
C ASP A 185 -68.55 9.78 -77.59
#